data_AF-A0A059X148-F1
#
_entry.id   AF-A0A059X148-F1
#
_cell.length_a   1.000
_cell.length_b   1.000
_cell.length_c   1.000
_cell.angle_alpha   90.00
_cell.angle_beta   90.00
_cell.angle_gamma   90.00
#
_symmetry.space_group_name_H-M   'P 1'
#
loop_
_entity.id
_entity.type
_entity.pdbx_description
1 polymer ?
#
loop_
_entity_poly.entity_id
_entity_poly.type
_entity_poly.pdbx_seq_one_letter_code
_entity_poly.pdbx_strand_id
1 'polypeptide(L)'
;MNVLKQHLQATIFTLLERGASQRKIHEVTGIDRKTIRRYQSIFESQRVADEANSSTPAPTDMAEPVGAQTPPPQVPPLSCPPASRIVAPVKPFNFARSASEPHREWIEQQIRLKRNAQAIYQDLVDQFGFTASYDSVKRFVRALRHVDPEQFDRLEFAPAEEAQVDYGEGAPTRDPRTGRYRRPRLFVMTLRYSRRSFRQVVWKSSKQVWAQLHEDAFRYFGGSVSYVVLDNLREGVITPDLYEPELNRLYAAMLEHYGVVADPARVRDPNRKGTVENAIQHTQNTALTGRRFDSLEAQNEFLMHWEENWAARRIHGRARRQVEAMFQEEKPHLRPLPATAFRYFTEVVRTVWDDTTVSIERSNYAARPAPIGSLVSVRIYDTTIEIRDRRTQELLRTHPRHTRPGSLELPESERPFNPSRQTSLALASAGDIGPQTKALCQHLFDAEGRVGHRGMWGIVALAKKYPAWLVEQACDHALHHHLYRYRQVRTVVERLFEQALERLDRAPQLALPLTQEHPMIRPATEYSELFDAGAQHSATSRSSTTGETV
;
A
#
# COMPACT_ATOMS: atom_id res chain seq x y z
N MET A 1 30.74 4.86 -39.86
CA MET A 1 30.61 5.28 -38.45
C MET A 1 29.14 5.34 -38.09
N ASN A 2 28.70 4.91 -36.90
CA ASN A 2 27.35 5.22 -36.44
C ASN A 2 27.27 6.70 -36.06
N VAL A 3 26.52 7.47 -36.86
CA VAL A 3 26.20 8.89 -36.59
C VAL A 3 24.94 8.94 -35.72
N LEU A 4 24.93 9.82 -34.72
CA LEU A 4 23.79 9.98 -33.82
C LEU A 4 22.57 10.55 -34.57
N LYS A 5 21.34 10.16 -34.24
CA LYS A 5 20.13 10.72 -34.89
C LYS A 5 20.07 12.24 -34.72
N GLN A 6 19.68 12.97 -35.77
CA GLN A 6 19.76 14.44 -35.84
C GLN A 6 19.05 15.17 -34.68
N HIS A 7 17.87 14.69 -34.27
CA HIS A 7 17.15 15.28 -33.12
C HIS A 7 17.93 15.15 -31.80
N LEU A 8 18.66 14.04 -31.59
CA LEU A 8 19.50 13.86 -30.41
C LEU A 8 20.76 14.73 -30.45
N GLN A 9 21.30 15.01 -31.65
CA GLN A 9 22.40 15.97 -31.80
C GLN A 9 21.94 17.37 -31.38
N ALA A 10 20.79 17.82 -31.89
CA ALA A 10 20.19 19.09 -31.51
C ALA A 10 19.93 19.18 -29.99
N THR A 11 19.35 18.13 -29.38
CA THR A 11 19.14 18.08 -27.93
C THR A 11 20.45 18.20 -27.13
N ILE A 12 21.54 17.57 -27.58
CA ILE A 12 22.86 17.71 -26.93
C ILE A 12 23.36 19.16 -27.04
N PHE A 13 23.31 19.77 -28.23
CA PHE A 13 23.79 21.13 -28.44
C PHE A 13 23.00 22.16 -27.62
N THR A 14 21.66 22.11 -27.62
CA THR A 14 20.82 22.99 -26.78
C THR A 14 21.08 22.83 -25.27
N LEU A 15 21.48 21.64 -24.82
CA LEU A 15 21.87 21.44 -23.42
C LEU A 15 23.29 21.96 -23.12
N LEU A 16 24.22 21.89 -24.08
CA LEU A 16 25.56 22.47 -23.96
C LEU A 16 25.53 24.01 -23.97
N GLU A 17 24.70 24.63 -24.82
CA GLU A 17 24.43 26.08 -24.82
C GLU A 17 23.95 26.57 -23.44
N ARG A 18 23.15 25.75 -22.75
CA ARG A 18 22.64 26.02 -21.40
C ARG A 18 23.62 25.63 -20.28
N GLY A 19 24.88 25.31 -20.61
CA GLY A 19 25.92 24.97 -19.64
C GLY A 19 25.72 23.65 -18.90
N ALA A 20 24.89 22.73 -19.41
CA ALA A 20 24.63 21.45 -18.74
C ALA A 20 25.86 20.52 -18.79
N SER A 21 26.25 19.98 -17.63
CA SER A 21 27.38 19.03 -17.55
C SER A 21 27.10 17.72 -18.32
N GLN A 22 28.16 17.07 -18.80
CA GLN A 22 28.07 15.76 -19.49
C GLN A 22 27.27 14.71 -18.71
N ARG A 23 27.32 14.76 -17.37
CA ARG A 23 26.53 13.90 -16.50
C ARG A 23 25.03 14.19 -16.61
N LYS A 24 24.64 15.48 -16.60
CA LYS A 24 23.24 15.89 -16.72
C LYS A 24 22.68 15.59 -18.11
N ILE A 25 23.48 15.78 -19.17
CA ILE A 25 23.09 15.40 -20.54
C ILE A 25 22.85 13.89 -20.64
N HIS A 26 23.71 13.07 -20.04
CA HIS A 26 23.52 11.61 -19.98
C HIS A 26 22.26 11.22 -19.20
N GLU A 27 22.00 11.83 -18.05
CA GLU A 27 20.79 11.57 -17.24
C GLU A 27 19.48 11.95 -17.97
N VAL A 28 19.50 12.99 -18.81
CA VAL A 28 18.32 13.46 -19.57
C VAL A 28 18.12 12.71 -20.89
N THR A 29 19.20 12.33 -21.59
CA THR A 29 19.11 11.75 -22.95
C THR A 29 19.38 10.24 -23.04
N GLY A 30 19.94 9.63 -21.99
CA GLY A 30 20.38 8.23 -21.99
C GLY A 30 21.61 7.93 -22.86
N ILE A 31 22.21 8.94 -23.50
CA ILE A 31 23.32 8.77 -24.45
C ILE A 31 24.65 8.54 -23.72
N ASP A 32 25.50 7.64 -24.21
CA ASP A 32 26.80 7.36 -23.59
C ASP A 32 27.70 8.60 -23.51
N ARG A 33 28.42 8.73 -22.38
CA ARG A 33 29.24 9.91 -22.07
C ARG A 33 30.42 10.10 -23.04
N LYS A 34 30.95 9.04 -23.67
CA LYS A 34 31.98 9.16 -24.72
C LYS A 34 31.41 9.82 -25.97
N THR A 35 30.17 9.48 -26.34
CA THR A 35 29.46 10.12 -27.45
C THR A 35 29.15 11.58 -27.14
N ILE A 36 28.67 11.90 -25.94
CA ILE A 36 28.43 13.30 -25.51
C ILE A 36 29.74 14.11 -25.57
N ARG A 37 30.86 13.60 -25.05
CA ARG A 37 32.17 14.27 -25.14
C ARG A 37 32.61 14.53 -26.59
N ARG A 38 32.33 13.60 -27.52
CA ARG A 38 32.62 13.80 -28.96
C ARG A 38 31.80 14.94 -29.55
N TYR A 39 30.50 15.01 -29.26
CA TYR A 39 29.65 16.10 -29.75
C TYR A 39 29.95 17.44 -29.07
N GLN A 40 30.38 17.45 -27.80
CA GLN A 40 30.86 18.65 -27.12
C GLN A 40 32.09 19.26 -27.85
N SER A 41 33.07 18.45 -28.24
CA SER A 41 34.22 18.94 -29.01
C SER A 41 33.83 19.51 -30.38
N ILE A 42 32.78 18.98 -31.02
CA ILE A 42 32.23 19.53 -32.27
C ILE A 42 31.56 20.89 -31.99
N PHE A 43 30.73 20.98 -30.95
CA PHE A 43 30.05 22.21 -30.54
C PHE A 43 31.04 23.34 -30.18
N GLU A 44 32.10 23.01 -29.43
CA GLU A 44 33.18 23.95 -29.10
C GLU A 44 33.91 24.44 -30.37
N SER A 45 34.18 23.55 -31.34
CA SER A 45 34.79 23.94 -32.62
C SER A 45 33.88 24.83 -33.48
N GLN A 46 32.55 24.69 -33.35
CA GLN A 46 31.57 25.54 -34.04
C GLN A 46 31.47 26.92 -33.39
N ARG A 47 31.37 27.00 -32.05
CA ARG A 47 31.42 28.28 -31.32
C ARG A 47 32.66 29.10 -31.61
N VAL A 48 33.83 28.48 -31.67
CA VAL A 48 35.09 29.19 -31.98
C VAL A 48 35.10 29.74 -33.41
N ALA A 49 34.40 29.08 -34.36
CA ALA A 49 34.22 29.60 -35.72
C ALA A 49 33.21 30.75 -35.79
N ASP A 50 32.16 30.72 -34.98
CA ASP A 50 31.14 31.78 -34.92
C ASP A 50 31.62 33.03 -34.16
N GLU A 51 32.35 32.86 -33.05
CA GLU A 51 32.95 33.96 -32.28
C GLU A 51 34.02 34.73 -33.08
N ALA A 52 34.73 34.06 -33.99
CA ALA A 52 35.67 34.70 -34.91
C ALA A 52 34.99 35.66 -35.93
N ASN A 53 33.69 35.55 -36.13
CA ASN A 53 32.91 36.36 -37.09
C ASN A 53 32.08 37.48 -36.44
N SER A 54 32.16 37.67 -35.12
CA SER A 54 31.30 38.61 -34.39
C SER A 54 32.03 39.29 -33.23
N SER A 55 32.49 40.53 -33.42
CA SER A 55 33.06 41.35 -32.33
C SER A 55 32.89 42.86 -32.54
N THR A 56 31.89 43.44 -31.86
CA THR A 56 31.83 44.87 -31.51
C THR A 56 31.13 45.00 -30.14
N PRO A 57 31.77 45.54 -29.08
CA PRO A 57 31.18 45.62 -27.74
C PRO A 57 30.76 47.04 -27.29
N ALA A 58 29.77 47.13 -26.40
CA ALA A 58 29.39 48.33 -25.65
C ALA A 58 28.75 47.93 -24.28
N PRO A 59 28.75 48.80 -23.22
CA PRO A 59 28.94 48.30 -21.84
C PRO A 59 27.91 48.72 -20.75
N THR A 60 28.04 48.02 -19.61
CA THR A 60 27.88 48.34 -18.16
C THR A 60 27.09 49.56 -17.62
N ASP A 61 26.29 49.33 -16.55
CA ASP A 61 26.04 50.18 -15.35
C ASP A 61 25.65 49.23 -14.16
N MET A 62 26.14 49.26 -12.90
CA MET A 62 26.20 50.28 -11.80
C MET A 62 24.82 50.49 -11.10
N ALA A 63 24.58 50.01 -9.85
CA ALA A 63 24.81 50.63 -8.50
C ALA A 63 23.67 51.57 -8.03
N GLU A 64 23.21 51.72 -6.76
CA GLU A 64 23.49 51.18 -5.39
C GLU A 64 22.22 51.40 -4.45
N PRO A 65 22.16 50.98 -3.15
CA PRO A 65 20.91 50.70 -2.40
C PRO A 65 20.59 51.55 -1.13
N VAL A 66 19.43 51.28 -0.49
CA VAL A 66 19.04 51.59 0.92
C VAL A 66 18.01 50.52 1.39
N GLY A 67 17.87 50.06 2.65
CA GLY A 67 18.67 50.19 3.89
C GLY A 67 17.85 50.34 5.20
N ALA A 68 17.62 49.29 6.01
CA ALA A 68 16.90 49.39 7.31
C ALA A 68 17.32 48.39 8.44
N GLN A 69 18.03 48.92 9.44
CA GLN A 69 17.96 48.70 10.91
C GLN A 69 18.05 47.28 11.55
N THR A 70 18.99 47.15 12.50
CA THR A 70 19.25 45.97 13.35
C THR A 70 19.31 46.37 14.85
N PRO A 71 18.73 45.62 15.81
CA PRO A 71 18.94 45.83 17.25
C PRO A 71 20.26 45.20 17.78
N PRO A 72 20.76 45.60 18.97
CA PRO A 72 22.13 45.31 19.41
C PRO A 72 22.36 43.89 19.97
N PRO A 73 23.62 43.40 19.98
CA PRO A 73 23.97 42.06 20.44
C PRO A 73 23.92 41.92 21.97
N GLN A 74 23.28 40.86 22.46
CA GLN A 74 23.32 40.46 23.87
C GLN A 74 24.57 39.63 24.19
N VAL A 75 25.18 39.89 25.34
CA VAL A 75 26.37 39.21 25.84
C VAL A 75 26.00 37.81 26.36
N PRO A 76 26.71 36.72 26.01
CA PRO A 76 26.42 35.39 26.54
C PRO A 76 26.83 35.28 28.02
N PRO A 77 26.05 34.57 28.87
CA PRO A 77 26.42 34.33 30.25
C PRO A 77 27.63 33.36 30.35
N LEU A 78 28.38 33.50 31.44
CA LEU A 78 29.62 32.77 31.72
C LEU A 78 29.45 31.25 31.63
N SER A 79 30.25 30.61 30.77
CA SER A 79 30.32 29.16 30.62
C SER A 79 30.79 28.47 31.91
N CYS A 80 29.87 27.78 32.60
CA CYS A 80 30.21 26.84 33.65
C CYS A 80 30.97 25.63 33.02
N PRO A 81 32.10 25.17 33.57
CA PRO A 81 32.90 24.13 32.92
C PRO A 81 32.15 22.79 32.86
N PRO A 82 32.12 22.10 31.70
CA PRO A 82 31.46 20.81 31.60
C PRO A 82 32.21 19.77 32.43
N ALA A 83 31.48 19.05 33.31
CA ALA A 83 32.04 17.99 34.14
C ALA A 83 32.85 17.00 33.29
N SER A 84 34.13 16.85 33.62
CA SER A 84 35.10 16.04 32.90
C SER A 84 34.65 14.57 32.84
N ARG A 85 34.14 14.17 31.67
CA ARG A 85 33.85 12.76 31.38
C ARG A 85 35.19 12.02 31.40
N ILE A 86 35.40 11.18 32.42
CA ILE A 86 36.62 10.36 32.55
C ILE A 86 36.61 9.32 31.43
N VAL A 87 37.14 9.73 30.27
CA VAL A 87 37.63 8.82 29.25
C VAL A 87 38.93 8.25 29.82
N ALA A 88 39.01 6.94 30.01
CA ALA A 88 40.26 6.30 30.39
C ALA A 88 41.35 6.74 29.40
N PRO A 89 42.51 7.26 29.86
CA PRO A 89 43.48 7.87 28.97
C PRO A 89 43.93 6.84 27.93
N VAL A 90 43.60 7.11 26.66
CA VAL A 90 44.15 6.37 25.54
C VAL A 90 45.66 6.53 25.64
N LYS A 91 46.38 5.47 26.00
CA LYS A 91 47.84 5.51 26.11
C LYS A 91 48.37 6.07 24.78
N PRO A 92 49.08 7.21 24.76
CA PRO A 92 49.56 7.80 23.52
C PRO A 92 50.44 6.75 22.83
N PHE A 93 50.19 6.54 21.54
CA PHE A 93 50.97 5.57 20.77
C PHE A 93 52.43 6.04 20.75
N ASN A 94 53.31 5.27 21.39
CA ASN A 94 54.72 5.64 21.51
C ASN A 94 55.44 5.31 20.20
N PHE A 95 55.40 6.27 19.28
CA PHE A 95 56.06 6.24 17.98
C PHE A 95 57.54 5.83 18.09
N ALA A 96 58.29 6.41 19.03
CA ALA A 96 59.72 6.14 19.25
C ALA A 96 60.06 4.70 19.69
N ARG A 97 59.07 3.85 20.02
CA ARG A 97 59.26 2.41 20.29
C ARG A 97 58.75 1.50 19.17
N SER A 98 58.22 2.04 18.07
CA SER A 98 57.78 1.24 16.93
C SER A 98 58.96 0.95 16.01
N ALA A 99 59.08 -0.31 15.57
CA ALA A 99 60.00 -0.69 14.50
C ALA A 99 59.74 0.06 13.18
N SER A 100 58.56 0.67 13.03
CA SER A 100 58.16 1.46 11.87
C SER A 100 58.64 2.93 11.89
N GLU A 101 59.16 3.43 13.02
CA GLU A 101 59.61 4.83 13.16
C GLU A 101 60.77 5.21 12.21
N PRO A 102 61.79 4.36 11.95
CA PRO A 102 62.84 4.66 10.97
C PRO A 102 62.33 4.91 9.54
N HIS A 103 61.12 4.46 9.22
CA HIS A 103 60.48 4.64 7.91
C HIS A 103 59.34 5.66 7.95
N ARG A 104 59.22 6.44 9.04
CA ARG A 104 58.12 7.40 9.27
C ARG A 104 57.83 8.27 8.05
N GLU A 105 58.83 8.98 7.52
CA GLU A 105 58.64 9.95 6.43
C GLU A 105 58.07 9.28 5.17
N TRP A 106 58.59 8.11 4.82
CA TRP A 106 58.10 7.33 3.68
C TRP A 106 56.69 6.80 3.94
N ILE A 107 56.39 6.31 5.15
CA ILE A 107 55.04 5.86 5.53
C ILE A 107 54.04 7.04 5.45
N GLU A 108 54.41 8.23 5.92
CA GLU A 108 53.59 9.45 5.82
C GLU A 108 53.32 9.82 4.36
N GLN A 109 54.30 9.72 3.46
CA GLN A 109 54.10 9.91 2.02
C GLN A 109 53.12 8.89 1.45
N GLN A 110 53.25 7.59 1.77
CA GLN A 110 52.30 6.58 1.29
C GLN A 110 50.88 6.75 1.87
N ILE A 111 50.75 7.29 3.09
CA ILE A 111 49.47 7.67 3.69
C ILE A 111 48.84 8.86 2.94
N ARG A 112 49.62 9.88 2.56
CA ARG A 112 49.16 11.01 1.72
C ARG A 112 48.68 10.52 0.35
N LEU A 113 49.33 9.51 -0.22
CA LEU A 113 48.89 8.78 -1.44
C LEU A 113 47.67 7.86 -1.20
N LYS A 114 47.04 7.90 -0.01
CA LYS A 114 45.87 7.11 0.40
C LYS A 114 46.03 5.58 0.30
N ARG A 115 47.27 5.07 0.22
CA ARG A 115 47.53 3.62 0.13
C ARG A 115 47.06 2.89 1.40
N ASN A 116 46.68 1.63 1.24
CA ASN A 116 46.24 0.79 2.35
C ASN A 116 47.45 0.33 3.18
N ALA A 117 47.24 0.01 4.46
CA ALA A 117 48.33 -0.39 5.35
C ALA A 117 49.02 -1.70 4.91
N GLN A 118 48.33 -2.55 4.16
CA GLN A 118 48.88 -3.81 3.63
C GLN A 118 49.93 -3.57 2.54
N ALA A 119 49.66 -2.68 1.57
CA ALA A 119 50.63 -2.33 0.53
C ALA A 119 51.81 -1.54 1.11
N ILE A 120 51.56 -0.67 2.10
CA ILE A 120 52.63 0.01 2.85
C ILE A 120 53.53 -1.03 3.54
N TYR A 121 52.97 -2.08 4.15
CA TYR A 121 53.73 -3.16 4.75
C TYR A 121 54.51 -4.01 3.73
N GLN A 122 53.90 -4.36 2.60
CA GLN A 122 54.57 -5.13 1.53
C GLN A 122 55.78 -4.38 0.96
N ASP A 123 55.59 -3.13 0.56
CA ASP A 123 56.67 -2.27 0.07
C ASP A 123 57.77 -2.04 1.15
N LEU A 124 57.43 -2.00 2.44
CA LEU A 124 58.42 -1.94 3.53
C LEU A 124 59.26 -3.22 3.63
N VAL A 125 58.64 -4.39 3.49
CA VAL A 125 59.36 -5.67 3.48
C VAL A 125 60.27 -5.75 2.25
N ASP A 126 59.73 -5.44 1.07
CA ASP A 126 60.41 -5.65 -0.21
C ASP A 126 61.50 -4.60 -0.51
N GLN A 127 61.30 -3.34 -0.14
CA GLN A 127 62.22 -2.23 -0.49
C GLN A 127 63.14 -1.84 0.67
N PHE A 128 62.75 -2.11 1.93
CA PHE A 128 63.48 -1.67 3.13
C PHE A 128 63.88 -2.83 4.06
N GLY A 129 63.59 -4.08 3.71
CA GLY A 129 63.95 -5.25 4.52
C GLY A 129 63.25 -5.31 5.88
N PHE A 130 62.04 -4.75 5.98
CA PHE A 130 61.32 -4.59 7.25
C PHE A 130 60.97 -5.95 7.90
N THR A 131 61.47 -6.17 9.13
CA THR A 131 61.37 -7.48 9.82
C THR A 131 60.24 -7.59 10.85
N ALA A 132 59.59 -6.49 11.21
CA ALA A 132 58.50 -6.50 12.19
C ALA A 132 57.13 -6.82 11.55
N SER A 133 56.12 -7.16 12.35
CA SER A 133 54.83 -7.62 11.83
C SER A 133 53.98 -6.52 11.19
N TYR A 134 53.08 -6.92 10.30
CA TYR A 134 52.03 -6.07 9.73
C TYR A 134 51.25 -5.27 10.78
N ASP A 135 50.98 -5.85 11.97
CA ASP A 135 50.29 -5.14 13.04
C ASP A 135 51.10 -3.95 13.60
N SER A 136 52.44 -3.95 13.50
CA SER A 136 53.25 -2.76 13.81
C SER A 136 52.93 -1.64 12.83
N VAL A 137 53.06 -1.91 11.51
CA VAL A 137 52.76 -0.93 10.45
C VAL A 137 51.31 -0.47 10.51
N LYS A 138 50.35 -1.37 10.73
CA LYS A 138 48.92 -1.05 10.85
C LYS A 138 48.63 -0.13 12.05
N ARG A 139 49.22 -0.38 13.22
CA ARG A 139 49.08 0.49 14.40
C ARG A 139 49.74 1.85 14.16
N PHE A 140 50.93 1.85 13.56
CA PHE A 140 51.69 3.04 13.22
C PHE A 140 50.96 3.94 12.22
N VAL A 141 50.51 3.37 11.09
CA VAL A 141 49.67 4.03 10.08
C VAL A 141 48.36 4.56 10.68
N ARG A 142 47.74 3.81 11.61
CA ARG A 142 46.53 4.28 12.31
C ARG A 142 46.81 5.45 13.26
N ALA A 143 47.99 5.50 13.88
CA ALA A 143 48.39 6.60 14.75
C ALA A 143 48.85 7.85 13.97
N LEU A 144 49.45 7.68 12.78
CA LEU A 144 49.81 8.76 11.86
C LEU A 144 48.61 9.34 11.10
N ARG A 145 47.58 8.53 10.83
CA ARG A 145 46.31 9.01 10.27
C ARG A 145 45.55 9.82 11.33
N HIS A 146 45.97 11.06 11.52
CA HIS A 146 45.09 12.08 12.09
C HIS A 146 43.91 12.24 11.13
N VAL A 147 42.74 11.81 11.58
CA VAL A 147 41.46 12.13 10.95
C VAL A 147 40.87 13.20 11.85
N ASP A 148 40.77 14.43 11.35
CA ASP A 148 40.06 15.48 12.07
C ASP A 148 38.65 14.95 12.41
N PRO A 149 38.21 15.03 13.68
CA PRO A 149 36.93 14.48 14.06
C PRO A 149 35.82 15.23 13.32
N GLU A 150 35.05 14.51 12.49
CA GLU A 150 33.92 15.08 11.77
C GLU A 150 32.94 15.75 12.75
N GLN A 151 32.58 17.00 12.45
CA GLN A 151 31.64 17.76 13.26
C GLN A 151 30.21 17.28 12.95
N PHE A 152 29.58 16.63 13.93
CA PHE A 152 28.18 16.20 13.84
C PHE A 152 27.26 17.17 14.59
N ASP A 153 26.11 17.46 13.98
CA ASP A 153 25.09 18.30 14.59
C ASP A 153 24.29 17.57 15.71
N ARG A 154 23.73 18.35 16.63
CA ARG A 154 22.93 17.86 17.75
C ARG A 154 21.46 17.81 17.38
N LEU A 155 21.07 16.76 16.65
CA LEU A 155 19.66 16.52 16.33
C LEU A 155 18.82 16.35 17.61
N GLU A 156 17.80 17.21 17.76
CA GLU A 156 16.71 17.15 18.74
C GLU A 156 15.40 16.87 18.01
N PHE A 157 14.44 16.25 18.70
CA PHE A 157 13.19 15.74 18.11
C PHE A 157 12.04 16.05 19.06
N ALA A 158 10.87 16.37 18.52
CA ALA A 158 9.65 16.52 19.29
C ALA A 158 9.15 15.16 19.82
N PRO A 159 8.33 15.16 20.90
CA PRO A 159 7.62 13.97 21.33
C PRO A 159 6.75 13.40 20.20
N ALA A 160 6.70 12.07 20.06
CA ALA A 160 5.92 11.37 19.04
C ALA A 160 6.27 11.70 17.56
N GLU A 161 7.41 12.37 17.33
CA GLU A 161 7.86 12.74 15.99
C GLU A 161 8.45 11.53 15.24
N GLU A 162 9.62 11.05 15.66
CA GLU A 162 10.39 9.99 15.00
C GLU A 162 10.50 8.74 15.89
N ALA A 163 10.21 7.57 15.32
CA ALA A 163 10.70 6.29 15.81
C ALA A 163 11.74 5.69 14.84
N GLN A 164 12.70 4.93 15.36
CA GLN A 164 13.67 4.18 14.54
C GLN A 164 13.49 2.69 14.72
N VAL A 165 13.53 1.94 13.62
CA VAL A 165 13.28 0.50 13.61
C VAL A 165 14.39 -0.30 12.94
N ASP A 166 14.75 -1.44 13.53
CA ASP A 166 15.78 -2.32 13.00
C ASP A 166 15.68 -3.77 13.49
N TYR A 167 16.44 -4.66 12.85
CA TYR A 167 16.69 -6.03 13.30
C TYR A 167 18.11 -6.21 13.85
N GLY A 168 18.20 -6.75 15.07
CA GLY A 168 19.40 -7.39 15.60
C GLY A 168 19.29 -8.91 15.64
N GLU A 169 20.21 -9.56 16.37
CA GLU A 169 20.12 -10.97 16.73
C GLU A 169 19.63 -11.16 18.17
N GLY A 170 18.75 -12.15 18.38
CA GLY A 170 18.37 -12.64 19.70
C GLY A 170 19.40 -13.59 20.32
N ALA A 171 19.21 -13.95 21.60
CA ALA A 171 19.93 -15.05 22.24
C ALA A 171 19.67 -16.39 21.53
N PRO A 172 20.54 -17.40 21.70
CA PRO A 172 20.28 -18.76 21.21
C PRO A 172 19.04 -19.36 21.88
N THR A 173 18.04 -19.68 21.07
CA THR A 173 16.74 -20.20 21.49
C THR A 173 16.47 -21.52 20.79
N ARG A 174 15.79 -22.46 21.46
CA ARG A 174 15.52 -23.78 20.91
C ARG A 174 14.42 -23.70 19.84
N ASP A 175 14.72 -24.12 18.62
CA ASP A 175 13.75 -24.19 17.53
C ASP A 175 12.91 -25.47 17.68
N PRO A 176 11.59 -25.39 17.90
CA PRO A 176 10.75 -26.56 18.13
C PRO A 176 10.67 -27.51 16.92
N ARG A 177 10.97 -27.01 15.71
CA ARG A 177 10.94 -27.83 14.48
C ARG A 177 12.21 -28.64 14.26
N THR A 178 13.34 -28.17 14.79
CA THR A 178 14.65 -28.83 14.55
C THR A 178 15.36 -29.28 15.82
N GLY A 179 14.81 -28.97 17.01
CA GLY A 179 15.35 -29.31 18.33
C GLY A 179 16.65 -28.61 18.69
N ARG A 180 17.26 -27.86 17.75
CA ARG A 180 18.56 -27.20 17.88
C ARG A 180 18.41 -25.76 18.34
N TYR A 181 19.43 -25.26 19.04
CA TYR A 181 19.54 -23.84 19.37
C TYR A 181 19.92 -23.02 18.13
N ARG A 182 19.17 -21.95 17.89
CA ARG A 182 19.35 -20.97 16.80
C ARG A 182 19.13 -19.56 17.35
N ARG A 183 19.74 -18.53 16.77
CA ARG A 183 19.41 -17.14 17.12
C ARG A 183 18.21 -16.68 16.28
N PRO A 184 17.09 -16.24 16.88
CA PRO A 184 16.01 -15.58 16.15
C PRO A 184 16.41 -14.14 15.77
N ARG A 185 15.68 -13.53 14.84
CA ARG A 185 15.84 -12.09 14.55
C ARG A 185 15.17 -11.29 15.66
N LEU A 186 15.87 -10.33 16.24
CA LEU A 186 15.36 -9.40 17.26
C LEU A 186 14.88 -8.13 16.59
N PHE A 187 13.57 -7.91 16.52
CA PHE A 187 13.00 -6.62 16.14
C PHE A 187 13.15 -5.63 17.29
N VAL A 188 13.58 -4.41 16.99
CA VAL A 188 13.60 -3.28 17.95
C VAL A 188 13.03 -2.04 17.27
N MET A 189 12.01 -1.44 17.87
CA MET A 189 11.54 -0.09 17.53
C MET A 189 11.80 0.84 18.72
N THR A 190 12.39 2.01 18.50
CA THR A 190 12.76 2.96 19.57
C THR A 190 12.31 4.37 19.26
N LEU A 191 11.56 4.99 20.19
CA LEU A 191 11.16 6.39 20.11
C LEU A 191 12.38 7.31 20.28
N ARG A 192 12.53 8.35 19.43
CA ARG A 192 13.72 9.24 19.49
C ARG A 192 13.74 10.17 20.69
N TYR A 193 12.58 10.60 21.17
CA TYR A 193 12.46 11.51 22.31
C TYR A 193 12.76 10.76 23.62
N SER A 194 11.86 9.85 24.05
CA SER A 194 12.01 9.15 25.33
C SER A 194 13.12 8.09 25.37
N ARG A 195 13.46 7.48 24.22
CA ARG A 195 14.26 6.24 24.12
C ARG A 195 13.59 5.01 24.72
N ARG A 196 12.25 5.03 24.83
CA ARG A 196 11.45 3.82 25.06
C ARG A 196 11.61 2.89 23.86
N SER A 197 11.76 1.60 24.09
CA SER A 197 11.99 0.63 23.02
C SER A 197 11.06 -0.57 23.13
N PHE A 198 10.32 -0.86 22.06
CA PHE A 198 9.64 -2.14 21.89
C PHE A 198 10.62 -3.19 21.34
N ARG A 199 10.50 -4.44 21.81
CA ARG A 199 11.39 -5.55 21.43
C ARG A 199 10.63 -6.86 21.32
N GLN A 200 10.83 -7.56 20.23
CA GLN A 200 10.22 -8.87 19.99
C GLN A 200 11.13 -9.71 19.09
N VAL A 201 11.33 -10.98 19.43
CA VAL A 201 12.05 -11.93 18.59
C VAL A 201 11.11 -12.71 17.69
N VAL A 202 11.56 -12.97 16.46
CA VAL A 202 10.84 -13.75 15.44
C VAL A 202 11.79 -14.71 14.72
N TRP A 203 11.31 -15.91 14.39
CA TRP A 203 12.11 -16.90 13.64
C TRP A 203 12.35 -16.52 12.18
N LYS A 204 11.41 -15.82 11.56
CA LYS A 204 11.47 -15.40 10.16
C LYS A 204 10.95 -13.98 10.04
N SER A 205 11.69 -13.16 9.31
CA SER A 205 11.16 -11.90 8.78
C SER A 205 10.37 -12.18 7.50
N SER A 206 9.26 -11.48 7.33
CA SER A 206 8.51 -11.44 6.08
C SER A 206 7.85 -10.07 5.94
N LYS A 207 7.34 -9.77 4.75
CA LYS A 207 6.54 -8.57 4.47
C LYS A 207 5.39 -8.36 5.47
N GLN A 208 4.71 -9.43 5.84
CA GLN A 208 3.59 -9.41 6.78
C GLN A 208 4.08 -9.36 8.23
N VAL A 209 5.10 -10.14 8.59
CA VAL A 209 5.67 -10.14 9.95
C VAL A 209 6.26 -8.77 10.30
N TRP A 210 6.91 -8.09 9.34
CA TRP A 210 7.42 -6.74 9.51
C TRP A 210 6.29 -5.74 9.84
N ALA A 211 5.16 -5.83 9.12
CA ALA A 211 3.99 -4.99 9.37
C ALA A 211 3.29 -5.34 10.70
N GLN A 212 3.25 -6.61 11.10
CA GLN A 212 2.75 -7.07 12.42
C GLN A 212 3.60 -6.52 13.56
N LEU A 213 4.92 -6.60 13.45
CA LEU A 213 5.84 -6.07 14.46
C LEU A 213 5.75 -4.55 14.65
N HIS A 214 5.36 -3.80 13.62
CA HIS A 214 5.04 -2.36 13.75
C HIS A 214 3.71 -2.15 14.47
N GLU A 215 2.68 -2.91 14.09
CA GLU A 215 1.36 -2.86 14.74
C GLU A 215 1.45 -3.18 16.24
N ASP A 216 2.19 -4.23 16.60
CA ASP A 216 2.45 -4.64 17.98
C ASP A 216 3.26 -3.58 18.75
N ALA A 217 4.23 -2.92 18.09
CA ALA A 217 4.97 -1.79 18.69
C ALA A 217 4.07 -0.58 18.95
N PHE A 218 3.22 -0.20 18.01
CA PHE A 218 2.28 0.92 18.18
C PHE A 218 1.26 0.63 19.30
N ARG A 219 0.75 -0.61 19.38
CA ARG A 219 -0.08 -1.07 20.51
C ARG A 219 0.65 -1.00 21.84
N TYR A 220 1.92 -1.42 21.88
CA TYR A 220 2.75 -1.37 23.09
C TYR A 220 3.00 0.07 23.57
N PHE A 221 3.26 1.02 22.68
CA PHE A 221 3.37 2.44 23.06
C PHE A 221 2.01 3.07 23.42
N GLY A 222 0.91 2.50 22.93
CA GLY A 222 -0.45 3.02 23.09
C GLY A 222 -0.82 4.09 22.06
N GLY A 223 -0.08 4.17 20.96
CA GLY A 223 -0.23 5.19 19.92
C GLY A 223 0.88 5.09 18.86
N SER A 224 0.69 5.76 17.72
CA SER A 224 1.66 5.80 16.62
C SER A 224 2.42 7.13 16.56
N VAL A 225 3.58 7.11 15.89
CA VAL A 225 4.44 8.30 15.67
C VAL A 225 4.14 8.97 14.34
N SER A 226 4.64 10.19 14.14
CA SER A 226 4.49 10.89 12.86
C SER A 226 5.26 10.22 11.73
N TYR A 227 6.51 9.80 11.97
CA TYR A 227 7.26 9.00 11.00
C TYR A 227 8.18 7.93 11.63
N VAL A 228 8.40 6.85 10.88
CA VAL A 228 9.30 5.75 11.24
C VAL A 228 10.48 5.74 10.28
N VAL A 229 11.69 5.95 10.82
CA VAL A 229 12.93 5.76 10.08
C VAL A 229 13.30 4.28 10.08
N LEU A 230 13.36 3.71 8.87
CA LEU A 230 13.77 2.34 8.62
C LEU A 230 14.97 2.31 7.67
N ASP A 231 15.71 1.21 7.68
CA ASP A 231 16.73 0.94 6.66
C ASP A 231 16.11 0.26 5.43
N ASN A 232 16.87 0.19 4.33
CA ASN A 232 16.48 -0.35 3.02
C ASN A 232 16.39 -1.90 3.01
N LEU A 233 15.82 -2.46 4.07
CA LEU A 233 15.45 -3.86 4.18
C LEU A 233 14.36 -4.20 3.14
N ARG A 234 14.57 -5.28 2.38
CA ARG A 234 13.66 -5.73 1.31
C ARG A 234 12.25 -6.05 1.79
N GLU A 235 12.07 -6.24 3.10
CA GLU A 235 10.78 -6.48 3.72
C GLU A 235 9.92 -5.20 3.84
N GLY A 236 10.56 -4.03 3.97
CA GLY A 236 9.89 -2.70 4.01
C GLY A 236 9.96 -1.93 2.69
N VAL A 237 11.10 -1.99 1.99
CA VAL A 237 11.40 -1.23 0.76
C VAL A 237 11.57 -2.20 -0.42
N ILE A 238 10.77 -2.04 -1.48
CA ILE A 238 10.90 -2.82 -2.73
C ILE A 238 12.06 -2.26 -3.56
N THR A 239 12.06 -0.95 -3.79
CA THR A 239 13.06 -0.24 -4.59
C THR A 239 13.61 0.93 -3.76
N PRO A 240 14.88 0.90 -3.32
CA PRO A 240 15.48 2.02 -2.60
C PRO A 240 15.84 3.13 -3.59
N ASP A 241 15.04 4.20 -3.57
CA ASP A 241 15.28 5.43 -4.33
C ASP A 241 15.63 6.59 -3.39
N LEU A 242 16.30 7.62 -3.93
CA LEU A 242 16.75 8.79 -3.17
C LEU A 242 15.63 9.82 -2.92
N TYR A 243 14.58 9.79 -3.74
CA TYR A 243 13.47 10.74 -3.75
C TYR A 243 12.11 10.07 -3.55
N GLU A 244 11.87 8.91 -4.18
CA GLU A 244 10.59 8.18 -4.11
C GLU A 244 10.79 6.68 -3.81
N PRO A 245 11.15 6.30 -2.56
CA PRO A 245 11.39 4.90 -2.23
C PRO A 245 10.08 4.09 -2.35
N GLU A 246 10.08 3.07 -3.23
CA GLU A 246 8.90 2.23 -3.44
C GLU A 246 8.72 1.31 -2.23
N LEU A 247 7.84 1.71 -1.32
CA LEU A 247 7.49 0.91 -0.15
C LEU A 247 6.71 -0.33 -0.57
N ASN A 248 6.89 -1.38 0.21
CA ASN A 248 6.11 -2.60 0.07
C ASN A 248 4.61 -2.31 0.31
N ARG A 249 3.74 -2.57 -0.68
CA ARG A 249 2.32 -2.21 -0.66
C ARG A 249 1.55 -2.58 0.62
N LEU A 250 1.83 -3.76 1.19
CA LEU A 250 1.24 -4.19 2.47
C LEU A 250 1.69 -3.32 3.65
N TYR A 251 2.96 -2.92 3.64
CA TYR A 251 3.55 -2.07 4.67
C TYR A 251 3.09 -0.61 4.50
N ALA A 252 3.03 -0.09 3.27
CA ALA A 252 2.47 1.23 2.97
C ALA A 252 1.00 1.34 3.44
N ALA A 253 0.16 0.36 3.11
CA ALA A 253 -1.24 0.34 3.56
C ALA A 253 -1.39 0.23 5.11
N MET A 254 -0.48 -0.49 5.78
CA MET A 254 -0.46 -0.54 7.25
C MET A 254 -0.06 0.81 7.85
N LEU A 255 0.98 1.45 7.31
CA LEU A 255 1.41 2.77 7.76
C LEU A 255 0.33 3.84 7.54
N GLU A 256 -0.34 3.81 6.38
CA GLU A 256 -1.49 4.67 6.07
C GLU A 256 -2.63 4.48 7.09
N HIS A 257 -3.01 3.23 7.39
CA HIS A 257 -4.02 2.90 8.40
C HIS A 257 -3.67 3.46 9.79
N TYR A 258 -2.40 3.43 10.18
CA TYR A 258 -1.93 3.99 11.46
C TYR A 258 -1.54 5.47 11.40
N GLY A 259 -1.73 6.14 10.27
CA GLY A 259 -1.38 7.56 10.08
C GLY A 259 0.11 7.84 10.24
N VAL A 260 0.99 6.93 9.82
CA VAL A 260 2.46 7.00 9.96
C VAL A 260 3.10 7.18 8.59
N VAL A 261 4.15 7.99 8.49
CA VAL A 261 4.99 8.08 7.28
C VAL A 261 6.23 7.20 7.44
N ALA A 262 6.60 6.41 6.44
CA ALA A 262 7.90 5.74 6.41
C ALA A 262 8.95 6.68 5.82
N ASP A 263 10.11 6.75 6.48
CA ASP A 263 11.26 7.54 6.04
C ASP A 263 12.50 6.62 5.88
N PRO A 264 12.66 5.98 4.71
CA PRO A 264 13.80 5.11 4.44
C PRO A 264 15.14 5.85 4.48
N ALA A 265 16.11 5.30 5.19
CA ALA A 265 17.44 5.87 5.31
C ALA A 265 18.11 6.05 3.94
N ARG A 266 18.70 7.23 3.70
CA ARG A 266 19.38 7.54 2.45
C ARG A 266 20.58 6.62 2.24
N VAL A 267 20.75 6.14 1.01
CA VAL A 267 21.88 5.27 0.64
C VAL A 267 23.20 6.00 0.90
N ARG A 268 24.03 5.43 1.80
CA ARG A 268 25.31 5.96 2.33
C ARG A 268 25.21 7.05 3.41
N ASP A 269 24.07 7.18 4.11
CA ASP A 269 23.99 7.97 5.36
C ASP A 269 23.78 7.05 6.59
N PRO A 270 24.83 6.39 7.10
CA PRO A 270 24.73 5.51 8.27
C PRO A 270 24.43 6.28 9.57
N ASN A 271 24.71 7.59 9.61
CA ASN A 271 24.70 8.36 10.85
C ASN A 271 23.29 8.60 11.40
N ARG A 272 22.25 8.51 10.55
CA ARG A 272 20.86 8.75 10.96
C ARG A 272 20.34 7.69 11.95
N LYS A 273 20.75 6.42 11.81
CA LYS A 273 20.14 5.25 12.48
C LYS A 273 20.75 4.86 13.84
N GLY A 274 21.78 5.57 14.28
CA GLY A 274 22.55 5.21 15.49
C GLY A 274 21.76 5.09 16.81
N THR A 275 20.49 5.49 16.89
CA THR A 275 19.69 5.26 18.11
C THR A 275 19.26 3.81 18.25
N VAL A 276 18.67 3.23 17.21
CA VAL A 276 18.17 1.85 17.27
C VAL A 276 19.33 0.84 17.26
N GLU A 277 20.43 1.16 16.59
CA GLU A 277 21.69 0.39 16.69
C GLU A 277 22.21 0.32 18.14
N ASN A 278 22.29 1.47 18.83
CA ASN A 278 22.64 1.50 20.26
C ASN A 278 21.63 0.75 21.13
N ALA A 279 20.33 0.79 20.80
CA ALA A 279 19.30 0.05 21.52
C ALA A 279 19.44 -1.47 21.31
N ILE A 280 19.75 -1.93 20.10
CA ILE A 280 20.07 -3.33 19.79
C ILE A 280 21.31 -3.76 20.56
N GLN A 281 22.41 -3.01 20.46
CA GLN A 281 23.67 -3.37 21.11
C GLN A 281 23.52 -3.45 22.64
N HIS A 282 22.77 -2.52 23.25
CA HIS A 282 22.42 -2.57 24.67
C HIS A 282 21.60 -3.82 25.02
N THR A 283 20.59 -4.16 24.21
CA THR A 283 19.77 -5.37 24.41
C THR A 283 20.62 -6.64 24.33
N GLN A 284 21.46 -6.74 23.30
CA GLN A 284 22.34 -7.88 23.09
C GLN A 284 23.32 -8.03 24.26
N ASN A 285 24.05 -6.95 24.59
CA ASN A 285 25.11 -7.00 25.61
C ASN A 285 24.57 -7.19 27.03
N THR A 286 23.47 -6.53 27.39
CA THR A 286 22.99 -6.46 28.78
C THR A 286 21.86 -7.44 29.09
N ALA A 287 20.94 -7.68 28.15
CA ALA A 287 19.82 -8.60 28.37
C ALA A 287 20.14 -10.04 27.94
N LEU A 288 20.77 -10.21 26.77
CA LEU A 288 20.80 -11.49 26.05
C LEU A 288 22.13 -12.25 26.10
N THR A 289 23.28 -11.57 26.28
CA THR A 289 24.59 -12.23 26.36
C THR A 289 24.62 -13.31 27.45
N GLY A 290 25.13 -14.49 27.11
CA GLY A 290 25.24 -15.64 28.01
C GLY A 290 23.94 -16.41 28.26
N ARG A 291 22.77 -15.90 27.83
CA ARG A 291 21.48 -16.56 28.03
C ARG A 291 21.14 -17.54 26.91
N ARG A 292 20.23 -18.46 27.21
CA ARG A 292 19.53 -19.34 26.26
C ARG A 292 18.07 -19.48 26.69
N PHE A 293 17.19 -19.79 25.74
CA PHE A 293 15.76 -19.96 25.99
C PHE A 293 15.22 -21.23 25.33
N ASP A 294 14.27 -21.91 25.97
CA ASP A 294 13.65 -23.14 25.45
C ASP A 294 12.52 -22.88 24.43
N SER A 295 12.00 -21.65 24.39
CA SER A 295 10.98 -21.23 23.41
C SER A 295 11.17 -19.75 23.03
N LEU A 296 10.53 -19.34 21.93
CA LEU A 296 10.58 -17.97 21.44
C LEU A 296 9.70 -17.04 22.31
N GLU A 297 8.64 -17.61 22.85
CA GLU A 297 7.67 -17.01 23.76
C GLU A 297 8.38 -16.64 25.08
N ALA A 298 9.11 -17.57 25.69
CA ALA A 298 9.88 -17.34 26.91
C ALA A 298 10.95 -16.23 26.74
N GLN A 299 11.54 -16.11 25.55
CA GLN A 299 12.46 -15.02 25.26
C GLN A 299 11.75 -13.66 25.12
N ASN A 300 10.54 -13.63 24.54
CA ASN A 300 9.73 -12.43 24.43
C ASN A 300 9.22 -11.94 25.80
N GLU A 301 8.71 -12.85 26.63
CA GLU A 301 8.31 -12.57 28.02
C GLU A 301 9.49 -12.00 28.83
N PHE A 302 10.67 -12.60 28.72
CA PHE A 302 11.88 -12.08 29.35
C PHE A 302 12.27 -10.68 28.86
N LEU A 303 12.18 -10.42 27.55
CA LEU A 303 12.50 -9.11 26.97
C LEU A 303 11.51 -8.02 27.41
N MET A 304 10.22 -8.34 27.51
CA MET A 304 9.19 -7.44 28.04
C MET A 304 9.45 -7.10 29.51
N HIS A 305 9.62 -8.13 30.35
CA HIS A 305 9.95 -7.96 31.76
C HIS A 305 11.23 -7.15 31.97
N TRP A 306 12.26 -7.35 31.12
CA TRP A 306 13.51 -6.61 31.20
C TRP A 306 13.39 -5.15 30.76
N GLU A 307 12.58 -4.83 29.75
CA GLU A 307 12.29 -3.44 29.39
C GLU A 307 11.62 -2.71 30.56
N GLU A 308 10.54 -3.27 31.12
CA GLU A 308 9.77 -2.63 32.20
C GLU A 308 10.59 -2.39 33.48
N ASN A 309 11.45 -3.34 33.86
CA ASN A 309 12.17 -3.28 35.13
C ASN A 309 13.56 -2.63 35.04
N TRP A 310 14.22 -2.68 33.88
CA TRP A 310 15.61 -2.24 33.74
C TRP A 310 15.81 -1.18 32.66
N ALA A 311 15.46 -1.48 31.41
CA ALA A 311 15.79 -0.58 30.30
C ALA A 311 14.86 0.64 30.18
N ALA A 312 13.65 0.61 30.76
CA ALA A 312 12.79 1.77 31.00
C ALA A 312 13.28 2.65 32.18
N ARG A 313 13.91 2.03 33.19
CA ARG A 313 14.36 2.73 34.41
C ARG A 313 15.75 3.37 34.27
N ARG A 314 16.45 3.12 33.16
CA ARG A 314 17.75 3.73 32.86
C ARG A 314 17.65 5.25 32.71
N ILE A 315 18.76 5.92 33.03
CA ILE A 315 18.93 7.35 32.79
C ILE A 315 19.26 7.59 31.31
N HIS A 316 18.49 8.43 30.63
CA HIS A 316 18.73 8.89 29.27
C HIS A 316 20.08 9.61 29.19
N GLY A 317 21.01 9.11 28.38
CA GLY A 317 22.41 9.60 28.33
C GLY A 317 22.57 11.10 28.04
N ARG A 318 21.77 11.68 27.12
CA ARG A 318 21.74 13.14 26.86
C ARG A 318 20.89 13.93 27.87
N ALA A 319 19.58 13.68 27.95
CA ALA A 319 18.65 14.43 28.80
C ALA A 319 18.86 14.27 30.32
N ARG A 320 19.61 13.25 30.78
CA ARG A 320 19.86 12.92 32.20
C ARG A 320 18.62 12.63 33.04
N ARG A 321 17.48 12.35 32.40
CA ARG A 321 16.20 11.98 33.02
C ARG A 321 15.92 10.49 32.80
N GLN A 322 15.01 9.90 33.59
CA GLN A 322 14.62 8.50 33.42
C GLN A 322 13.82 8.30 32.12
N VAL A 323 14.11 7.22 31.37
CA VAL A 323 13.42 6.91 30.10
C VAL A 323 11.91 6.74 30.29
N GLU A 324 11.47 6.06 31.34
CA GLU A 324 10.05 5.95 31.73
C GLU A 324 9.38 7.31 31.90
N ALA A 325 10.01 8.24 32.64
CA ALA A 325 9.43 9.56 32.89
C ALA A 325 9.25 10.37 31.59
N MET A 326 10.27 10.33 30.70
CA MET A 326 10.16 10.94 29.37
C MET A 326 9.12 10.25 28.48
N PHE A 327 8.90 8.95 28.65
CA PHE A 327 7.88 8.21 27.90
C PHE A 327 6.46 8.59 28.34
N GLN A 328 6.21 8.81 29.63
CA GLN A 328 4.90 9.28 30.09
C GLN A 328 4.58 10.71 29.61
N GLU A 329 5.59 11.55 29.41
CA GLU A 329 5.45 12.87 28.76
C GLU A 329 5.21 12.76 27.25
N GLU A 330 5.84 11.78 26.60
CA GLU A 330 5.68 11.53 25.15
C GLU A 330 4.33 10.88 24.80
N LYS A 331 3.83 9.99 25.65
CA LYS A 331 2.61 9.20 25.42
C LYS A 331 1.38 10.01 25.01
N PRO A 332 1.00 11.15 25.64
CA PRO A 332 -0.16 11.93 25.20
C PRO A 332 0.03 12.64 23.85
N HIS A 333 1.25 12.70 23.31
CA HIS A 333 1.54 13.27 22.00
C HIS A 333 1.49 12.23 20.86
N LEU A 334 1.46 10.93 21.20
CA LEU A 334 1.29 9.86 20.20
C LEU A 334 -0.08 9.94 19.54
N ARG A 335 -0.13 9.63 18.24
CA ARG A 335 -1.38 9.61 17.48
C ARG A 335 -2.24 8.44 17.99
N PRO A 336 -3.56 8.64 18.20
CA PRO A 336 -4.44 7.58 18.68
C PRO A 336 -4.55 6.46 17.65
N LEU A 337 -4.55 5.21 18.12
CA LEU A 337 -4.69 4.05 17.24
C LEU A 337 -6.14 3.95 16.71
N PRO A 338 -6.34 3.54 15.44
CA PRO A 338 -7.65 3.15 14.94
C PRO A 338 -8.31 2.06 15.80
N ALA A 339 -9.63 2.13 15.95
CA ALA A 339 -10.40 1.15 16.71
C ALA A 339 -10.36 -0.28 16.11
N THR A 340 -10.08 -0.39 14.81
CA THR A 340 -9.94 -1.67 14.10
C THR A 340 -8.47 -1.98 13.82
N ALA A 341 -8.09 -3.25 14.04
CA ALA A 341 -6.79 -3.77 13.64
C ALA A 341 -6.62 -3.74 12.11
N PHE A 342 -5.39 -3.63 11.64
CA PHE A 342 -5.10 -3.64 10.21
C PHE A 342 -5.35 -5.04 9.61
N ARG A 343 -6.06 -5.08 8.48
CA ARG A 343 -6.40 -6.34 7.80
C ARG A 343 -5.26 -6.75 6.87
N TYR A 344 -4.40 -7.65 7.34
CA TYR A 344 -3.31 -8.20 6.54
C TYR A 344 -3.81 -8.92 5.27
N PHE A 345 -3.14 -8.67 4.14
CA PHE A 345 -3.41 -9.32 2.86
C PHE A 345 -2.14 -9.78 2.15
N THR A 346 -2.27 -10.82 1.33
CA THR A 346 -1.28 -11.16 0.30
C THR A 346 -1.79 -10.63 -1.03
N GLU A 347 -0.99 -9.80 -1.73
CA GLU A 347 -1.34 -9.29 -3.05
C GLU A 347 -0.70 -10.14 -4.15
N VAL A 348 -1.51 -10.59 -5.11
CA VAL A 348 -1.06 -11.36 -6.29
C VAL A 348 -1.65 -10.78 -7.56
N VAL A 349 -0.87 -10.73 -8.63
CA VAL A 349 -1.38 -10.38 -9.97
C VAL A 349 -1.93 -11.65 -10.64
N ARG A 350 -3.09 -11.54 -11.27
CA ARG A 350 -3.74 -12.62 -12.02
C ARG A 350 -4.37 -12.12 -13.31
N THR A 351 -4.42 -12.99 -14.30
CA THR A 351 -5.15 -12.77 -15.55
C THR A 351 -6.61 -13.15 -15.37
N VAL A 352 -7.52 -12.35 -15.90
CA VAL A 352 -8.95 -12.70 -16.04
C VAL A 352 -9.09 -13.70 -17.19
N TRP A 353 -9.70 -14.84 -16.92
CA TRP A 353 -9.90 -15.92 -17.89
C TRP A 353 -11.13 -15.66 -18.78
N ASP A 354 -11.29 -16.50 -19.81
CA ASP A 354 -12.39 -16.48 -20.78
C ASP A 354 -13.76 -16.73 -20.14
N ASP A 355 -13.81 -17.46 -19.02
CA ASP A 355 -15.00 -17.63 -18.18
C ASP A 355 -15.37 -16.37 -17.34
N THR A 356 -14.63 -15.27 -17.49
CA THR A 356 -14.70 -14.02 -16.73
C THR A 356 -14.36 -14.15 -15.24
N THR A 357 -13.61 -15.19 -14.85
CA THR A 357 -13.13 -15.40 -13.49
C THR A 357 -11.62 -15.23 -13.33
N VAL A 358 -11.17 -15.23 -12.08
CA VAL A 358 -9.77 -15.27 -11.67
C VAL A 358 -9.56 -16.43 -10.70
N SER A 359 -8.54 -17.24 -10.96
CA SER A 359 -8.21 -18.40 -10.13
C SER A 359 -7.24 -18.05 -8.98
N ILE A 360 -7.67 -18.34 -7.77
CA ILE A 360 -6.95 -18.13 -6.50
C ILE A 360 -7.05 -19.43 -5.69
N GLU A 361 -5.90 -20.03 -5.32
CA GLU A 361 -5.85 -21.22 -4.45
C GLU A 361 -6.71 -22.41 -4.92
N ARG A 362 -6.89 -22.57 -6.24
CA ARG A 362 -7.76 -23.56 -6.92
C ARG A 362 -9.27 -23.29 -6.79
N SER A 363 -9.66 -22.08 -6.41
CA SER A 363 -11.05 -21.58 -6.46
C SER A 363 -11.13 -20.42 -7.45
N ASN A 364 -12.26 -20.30 -8.16
CA ASN A 364 -12.45 -19.31 -9.22
C ASN A 364 -13.48 -18.26 -8.79
N TYR A 365 -13.15 -16.99 -9.00
CA TYR A 365 -13.95 -15.85 -8.52
C TYR A 365 -14.27 -14.89 -9.67
N ALA A 366 -15.52 -14.47 -9.81
CA ALA A 366 -15.95 -13.54 -10.85
C ALA A 366 -15.15 -12.24 -10.81
N ALA A 367 -14.59 -11.82 -11.95
CA ALA A 367 -13.68 -10.67 -12.02
C ALA A 367 -14.33 -9.41 -12.62
N ARG A 368 -15.54 -9.50 -13.20
CA ARG A 368 -16.26 -8.34 -13.76
C ARG A 368 -16.42 -7.25 -12.69
N PRO A 369 -16.21 -5.97 -13.02
CA PRO A 369 -16.13 -5.40 -14.38
C PRO A 369 -14.77 -5.52 -15.11
N ALA A 370 -13.76 -6.22 -14.59
CA ALA A 370 -12.49 -6.41 -15.28
C ALA A 370 -12.65 -7.11 -16.66
N PRO A 371 -12.02 -6.61 -17.74
CA PRO A 371 -12.06 -7.25 -19.06
C PRO A 371 -11.37 -8.63 -19.09
N ILE A 372 -11.85 -9.52 -19.96
CA ILE A 372 -11.19 -10.80 -20.26
C ILE A 372 -9.75 -10.55 -20.75
N GLY A 373 -8.80 -11.36 -20.29
CA GLY A 373 -7.38 -11.23 -20.63
C GLY A 373 -6.65 -10.08 -19.92
N SER A 374 -7.35 -9.22 -19.17
CA SER A 374 -6.72 -8.17 -18.37
C SER A 374 -5.98 -8.74 -17.16
N LEU A 375 -4.94 -8.02 -16.69
CA LEU A 375 -4.24 -8.33 -15.45
C LEU A 375 -4.86 -7.52 -14.31
N VAL A 376 -5.38 -8.19 -13.30
CA VAL A 376 -5.94 -7.59 -12.07
C VAL A 376 -5.02 -7.82 -10.87
N SER A 377 -5.11 -6.91 -9.89
CA SER A 377 -4.48 -7.06 -8.58
C SER A 377 -5.47 -7.72 -7.63
N VAL A 378 -5.09 -8.84 -7.00
CA VAL A 378 -5.98 -9.55 -6.07
C VAL A 378 -5.38 -9.55 -4.68
N ARG A 379 -6.09 -8.96 -3.72
CA ARG A 379 -5.73 -8.98 -2.30
C ARG A 379 -6.48 -10.11 -1.61
N ILE A 380 -5.71 -11.07 -1.13
CA ILE A 380 -6.20 -12.25 -0.41
C ILE A 380 -6.06 -11.95 1.08
N TYR A 381 -7.20 -11.75 1.76
CA TYR A 381 -7.30 -11.66 3.20
C TYR A 381 -7.61 -13.04 3.79
N ASP A 382 -7.70 -13.13 5.11
CA ASP A 382 -8.02 -14.39 5.78
C ASP A 382 -9.40 -14.95 5.36
N THR A 383 -10.43 -14.11 5.39
CA THR A 383 -11.84 -14.47 5.13
C THR A 383 -12.42 -13.91 3.83
N THR A 384 -11.76 -12.97 3.16
CA THR A 384 -12.27 -12.31 1.94
C THR A 384 -11.19 -12.16 0.88
N ILE A 385 -11.62 -11.98 -0.37
CA ILE A 385 -10.76 -11.65 -1.50
C ILE A 385 -11.28 -10.36 -2.14
N GLU A 386 -10.39 -9.39 -2.36
CA GLU A 386 -10.67 -8.18 -3.14
C GLU A 386 -9.97 -8.26 -4.49
N ILE A 387 -10.73 -8.06 -5.56
CA ILE A 387 -10.22 -7.92 -6.94
C ILE A 387 -10.20 -6.42 -7.24
N ARG A 388 -9.04 -5.93 -7.68
CA ARG A 388 -8.75 -4.50 -7.88
C ARG A 388 -8.09 -4.27 -9.23
N ASP A 389 -8.30 -3.11 -9.83
CA ASP A 389 -7.61 -2.75 -11.07
C ASP A 389 -6.10 -2.68 -10.83
N ARG A 390 -5.29 -3.18 -11.77
CA ARG A 390 -3.82 -3.23 -11.57
C ARG A 390 -3.19 -1.83 -11.58
N ARG A 391 -3.72 -0.89 -12.36
CA ARG A 391 -3.17 0.47 -12.53
C ARG A 391 -3.75 1.46 -11.52
N THR A 392 -5.08 1.54 -11.40
CA THR A 392 -5.74 2.52 -10.50
C THR A 392 -5.84 2.02 -9.06
N GLN A 393 -5.67 0.71 -8.81
CA GLN A 393 -5.92 0.07 -7.51
C GLN A 393 -7.36 0.27 -6.99
N GLU A 394 -8.29 0.67 -7.85
CA GLU A 394 -9.71 0.77 -7.56
C GLU A 394 -10.30 -0.62 -7.25
N LEU A 395 -11.22 -0.69 -6.29
CA LEU A 395 -11.88 -1.94 -5.92
C LEU A 395 -12.93 -2.29 -6.98
N LEU A 396 -12.69 -3.38 -7.72
CA LEU A 396 -13.62 -3.88 -8.73
C LEU A 396 -14.67 -4.80 -8.11
N ARG A 397 -14.26 -5.65 -7.15
CA ARG A 397 -15.14 -6.62 -6.51
C ARG A 397 -14.59 -7.18 -5.20
N THR A 398 -15.49 -7.60 -4.31
CA THR A 398 -15.15 -8.35 -3.09
C THR A 398 -15.92 -9.67 -3.07
N HIS A 399 -15.26 -10.73 -2.60
CA HIS A 399 -15.82 -12.09 -2.46
C HIS A 399 -15.48 -12.68 -1.08
N PRO A 400 -16.30 -13.59 -0.53
CA PRO A 400 -15.88 -14.46 0.57
C PRO A 400 -14.79 -15.43 0.07
N ARG A 401 -13.79 -15.74 0.91
CA ARG A 401 -12.74 -16.71 0.54
C ARG A 401 -13.22 -18.15 0.75
N HIS A 402 -13.28 -18.92 -0.32
CA HIS A 402 -13.60 -20.34 -0.27
C HIS A 402 -12.37 -21.18 0.09
N THR A 403 -12.49 -22.02 1.11
CA THR A 403 -11.44 -22.95 1.56
C THR A 403 -11.44 -24.29 0.82
N ARG A 404 -12.52 -24.61 0.09
CA ARG A 404 -12.66 -25.86 -0.68
C ARG A 404 -12.11 -25.66 -2.10
N PRO A 405 -11.12 -26.47 -2.55
CA PRO A 405 -10.65 -26.46 -3.94
C PRO A 405 -11.80 -26.79 -4.91
N GLY A 406 -11.81 -26.13 -6.07
CA GLY A 406 -12.84 -26.30 -7.09
C GLY A 406 -14.09 -25.44 -6.91
N SER A 407 -14.16 -24.61 -5.86
CA SER A 407 -15.28 -23.66 -5.68
C SER A 407 -15.30 -22.60 -6.79
N LEU A 408 -16.50 -22.25 -7.25
CA LEU A 408 -16.75 -21.24 -8.30
C LEU A 408 -17.75 -20.19 -7.80
N GLU A 409 -17.22 -19.01 -7.44
CA GLU A 409 -17.99 -17.84 -7.02
C GLU A 409 -18.29 -16.95 -8.26
N LEU A 410 -19.36 -17.29 -8.98
CA LEU A 410 -19.79 -16.58 -10.19
C LEU A 410 -21.32 -16.51 -10.23
N PRO A 411 -21.95 -15.32 -10.12
CA PRO A 411 -23.41 -15.18 -10.14
C PRO A 411 -24.03 -15.70 -11.43
N GLU A 412 -25.23 -16.25 -11.34
CA GLU A 412 -25.91 -16.85 -12.49
C GLU A 412 -26.17 -15.85 -13.63
N SER A 413 -26.44 -14.58 -13.30
CA SER A 413 -26.63 -13.49 -14.25
C SER A 413 -25.40 -13.16 -15.10
N GLU A 414 -24.19 -13.48 -14.63
CA GLU A 414 -22.94 -13.26 -15.36
C GLU A 414 -22.50 -14.48 -16.18
N ARG A 415 -23.03 -15.66 -15.87
CA ARG A 415 -22.64 -16.91 -16.55
C ARG A 415 -23.07 -16.86 -18.02
N PRO A 416 -22.19 -17.22 -18.97
CA PRO A 416 -22.58 -17.31 -20.37
C PRO A 416 -23.71 -18.32 -20.56
N PHE A 417 -24.52 -18.07 -21.60
CA PHE A 417 -25.66 -18.89 -22.00
C PHE A 417 -25.27 -20.38 -22.03
N ASN A 418 -25.95 -21.18 -21.23
CA ASN A 418 -25.82 -22.63 -21.25
C ASN A 418 -27.22 -23.23 -21.46
N PRO A 419 -27.43 -24.02 -22.54
CA PRO A 419 -28.72 -24.64 -22.84
C PRO A 419 -29.32 -25.38 -21.64
N SER A 420 -28.51 -26.17 -20.93
CA SER A 420 -28.98 -27.01 -19.82
C SER A 420 -29.45 -26.21 -18.61
N ARG A 421 -28.81 -25.06 -18.32
CA ARG A 421 -29.29 -24.14 -17.26
C ARG A 421 -30.62 -23.49 -17.65
N GLN A 422 -30.81 -23.18 -18.93
CA GLN A 422 -32.08 -22.63 -19.39
C GLN A 422 -33.20 -23.67 -19.45
N THR A 423 -32.93 -24.98 -19.49
CA THR A 423 -33.97 -25.99 -19.32
C THR A 423 -34.59 -25.87 -17.91
N SER A 424 -33.76 -25.83 -16.86
CA SER A 424 -34.22 -25.66 -15.48
C SER A 424 -35.00 -24.35 -15.29
N LEU A 425 -34.53 -23.25 -15.88
CA LEU A 425 -35.24 -21.96 -15.84
C LEU A 425 -36.60 -22.04 -16.55
N ALA A 426 -36.67 -22.63 -17.75
CA ALA A 426 -37.92 -22.77 -18.50
C ALA A 426 -38.92 -23.70 -17.77
N LEU A 427 -38.46 -24.76 -17.10
CA LEU A 427 -39.30 -25.64 -16.28
C LEU A 427 -39.77 -24.98 -14.98
N ALA A 428 -38.97 -24.10 -14.38
CA ALA A 428 -39.38 -23.29 -13.25
C ALA A 428 -40.49 -22.30 -13.66
N SER A 429 -40.24 -21.49 -14.71
CA SER A 429 -41.24 -20.54 -15.22
C SER A 429 -42.49 -21.19 -15.80
N ALA A 430 -42.41 -22.43 -16.29
CA ALA A 430 -43.59 -23.22 -16.63
C ALA A 430 -44.38 -23.66 -15.37
N GLY A 431 -43.68 -23.97 -14.27
CA GLY A 431 -44.28 -24.25 -12.97
C GLY A 431 -44.94 -23.04 -12.30
N ASP A 432 -44.41 -21.83 -12.52
CA ASP A 432 -45.02 -20.58 -12.06
C ASP A 432 -46.37 -20.29 -12.75
N ILE A 433 -46.58 -20.83 -13.96
CA ILE A 433 -47.87 -20.78 -14.68
C ILE A 433 -48.81 -21.87 -14.16
N GLY A 434 -48.31 -23.10 -14.00
CA GLY A 434 -49.04 -24.17 -13.34
C GLY A 434 -48.44 -25.57 -13.53
N PRO A 435 -48.96 -26.59 -12.80
CA PRO A 435 -48.45 -27.95 -12.84
C PRO A 435 -48.53 -28.62 -14.22
N GLN A 436 -49.60 -28.40 -15.00
CA GLN A 436 -49.78 -28.99 -16.32
C GLN A 436 -48.92 -28.31 -17.39
N THR A 437 -48.74 -26.99 -17.29
CA THR A 437 -47.78 -26.25 -18.12
C THR A 437 -46.36 -26.76 -17.91
N LYS A 438 -45.98 -27.04 -16.65
CA LYS A 438 -44.71 -27.70 -16.32
C LYS A 438 -44.60 -29.13 -16.85
N ALA A 439 -45.65 -29.95 -16.68
CA ALA A 439 -45.66 -31.33 -17.18
C ALA A 439 -45.53 -31.40 -18.71
N LEU A 440 -46.21 -30.50 -19.44
CA LEU A 440 -46.09 -30.39 -20.89
C LEU A 440 -44.69 -29.96 -21.33
N CYS A 441 -44.08 -28.97 -20.64
CA CYS A 441 -42.72 -28.55 -20.92
C CYS A 441 -41.68 -29.63 -20.60
N GLN A 442 -41.91 -30.44 -19.55
CA GLN A 442 -41.08 -31.59 -19.21
C GLN A 442 -41.14 -32.66 -20.30
N HIS A 443 -42.35 -33.07 -20.72
CA HIS A 443 -42.53 -34.04 -21.80
C HIS A 443 -41.90 -33.57 -23.13
N LEU A 444 -42.00 -32.28 -23.45
CA LEU A 444 -41.31 -31.67 -24.60
C LEU A 444 -39.79 -31.79 -24.52
N PHE A 445 -39.21 -31.59 -23.33
CA PHE A 445 -37.78 -31.76 -23.12
C PHE A 445 -37.35 -33.22 -23.16
N ASP A 446 -38.13 -34.13 -22.59
CA ASP A 446 -37.80 -35.57 -22.58
C ASP A 446 -37.89 -36.21 -23.98
N ALA A 447 -38.79 -35.71 -24.84
CA ALA A 447 -38.97 -36.19 -26.21
C ALA A 447 -38.01 -35.55 -27.24
N GLU A 448 -37.82 -34.23 -27.21
CA GLU A 448 -37.04 -33.49 -28.23
C GLU A 448 -35.71 -32.92 -27.71
N GLY A 449 -35.42 -33.08 -26.41
CA GLY A 449 -34.20 -32.58 -25.76
C GLY A 449 -33.99 -31.08 -26.00
N ARG A 450 -32.80 -30.75 -26.49
CA ARG A 450 -32.40 -29.36 -26.77
C ARG A 450 -33.22 -28.69 -27.89
N VAL A 451 -33.88 -29.45 -28.77
CA VAL A 451 -34.69 -28.88 -29.87
C VAL A 451 -36.03 -28.37 -29.33
N GLY A 452 -36.68 -29.15 -28.45
CA GLY A 452 -37.95 -28.80 -27.80
C GLY A 452 -37.88 -27.55 -26.92
N HIS A 453 -36.67 -27.12 -26.53
CA HIS A 453 -36.42 -25.93 -25.72
C HIS A 453 -36.98 -24.63 -26.31
N ARG A 454 -37.01 -24.51 -27.65
CA ARG A 454 -37.71 -23.41 -28.34
C ARG A 454 -39.24 -23.48 -28.17
N GLY A 455 -39.80 -24.68 -28.13
CA GLY A 455 -41.21 -24.93 -27.87
C GLY A 455 -41.60 -24.56 -26.43
N MET A 456 -40.80 -24.98 -25.45
CA MET A 456 -40.97 -24.64 -24.03
C MET A 456 -41.00 -23.12 -23.82
N TRP A 457 -40.00 -22.39 -24.34
CA TRP A 457 -39.98 -20.92 -24.26
C TRP A 457 -41.15 -20.26 -25.00
N GLY A 458 -41.62 -20.85 -26.10
CA GLY A 458 -42.84 -20.41 -26.79
C GLY A 458 -44.08 -20.52 -25.90
N ILE A 459 -44.26 -21.64 -25.20
CA ILE A 459 -45.37 -21.88 -24.27
C ILE A 459 -45.30 -20.91 -23.08
N VAL A 460 -44.15 -20.80 -22.41
CA VAL A 460 -43.95 -19.86 -21.29
C VAL A 460 -44.20 -18.40 -21.72
N ALA A 461 -43.87 -18.03 -22.96
CA ALA A 461 -44.14 -16.69 -23.48
C ALA A 461 -45.64 -16.39 -23.72
N LEU A 462 -46.53 -17.39 -23.77
CA LEU A 462 -47.99 -17.17 -23.88
C LEU A 462 -48.54 -16.47 -22.63
N ALA A 463 -47.99 -16.73 -21.45
CA ALA A 463 -48.37 -16.07 -20.19
C ALA A 463 -48.07 -14.55 -20.16
N LYS A 464 -47.31 -14.02 -21.13
CA LYS A 464 -47.14 -12.56 -21.33
C LYS A 464 -48.29 -11.90 -22.09
N LYS A 465 -49.17 -12.68 -22.71
CA LYS A 465 -50.28 -12.20 -23.55
C LYS A 465 -51.65 -12.66 -23.05
N TYR A 466 -51.71 -13.85 -22.46
CA TYR A 466 -52.92 -14.49 -21.97
C TYR A 466 -52.77 -14.78 -20.47
N PRO A 467 -53.85 -14.70 -19.67
CA PRO A 467 -53.77 -14.95 -18.24
C PRO A 467 -53.36 -16.41 -17.95
N ALA A 468 -52.54 -16.61 -16.91
CA ALA A 468 -51.89 -17.89 -16.63
C ALA A 468 -52.86 -19.09 -16.54
N TRP A 469 -54.06 -18.90 -15.98
CA TRP A 469 -55.06 -19.96 -15.85
C TRP A 469 -55.60 -20.47 -17.20
N LEU A 470 -55.68 -19.62 -18.23
CA LEU A 470 -56.04 -20.05 -19.59
C LEU A 470 -54.89 -20.80 -20.27
N VAL A 471 -53.64 -20.40 -20.01
CA VAL A 471 -52.46 -21.11 -20.50
C VAL A 471 -52.39 -22.50 -19.86
N GLU A 472 -52.61 -22.59 -18.55
CA GLU A 472 -52.67 -23.85 -17.81
C GLU A 472 -53.79 -24.77 -18.31
N GLN A 473 -55.01 -24.24 -18.51
CA GLN A 473 -56.13 -25.02 -19.08
C GLN A 473 -55.85 -25.50 -20.51
N ALA A 474 -55.16 -24.70 -21.32
CA ALA A 474 -54.73 -25.12 -22.65
C ALA A 474 -53.63 -26.19 -22.61
N CYS A 475 -52.72 -26.12 -21.64
CA CYS A 475 -51.69 -27.13 -21.44
C CYS A 475 -52.27 -28.46 -20.93
N ASP A 476 -53.25 -28.43 -20.04
CA ASP A 476 -54.02 -29.61 -19.62
C ASP A 476 -54.74 -30.27 -20.80
N HIS A 477 -55.46 -29.49 -21.61
CA HIS A 477 -56.11 -29.98 -22.83
C HIS A 477 -55.08 -30.54 -23.83
N ALA A 478 -53.93 -29.88 -23.98
CA ALA A 478 -52.86 -30.34 -24.86
C ALA A 478 -52.23 -31.67 -24.39
N LEU A 479 -52.09 -31.88 -23.08
CA LEU A 479 -51.65 -33.17 -22.52
C LEU A 479 -52.67 -34.28 -22.77
N HIS A 480 -53.95 -34.03 -22.47
CA HIS A 480 -55.04 -34.99 -22.68
C HIS A 480 -55.22 -35.41 -24.15
N HIS A 481 -54.91 -34.53 -25.11
CA HIS A 481 -55.04 -34.80 -26.55
C HIS A 481 -53.69 -35.04 -27.27
N HIS A 482 -52.59 -35.24 -26.53
CA HIS A 482 -51.25 -35.49 -27.09
C HIS A 482 -50.74 -34.41 -28.08
N LEU A 483 -51.11 -33.14 -27.86
CA LEU A 483 -50.81 -31.99 -28.72
C LEU A 483 -49.52 -31.27 -28.31
N TYR A 484 -48.38 -31.92 -28.51
CA TYR A 484 -47.09 -31.45 -27.99
C TYR A 484 -46.48 -30.25 -28.73
N ARG A 485 -46.96 -29.85 -29.92
CA ARG A 485 -46.34 -28.74 -30.67
C ARG A 485 -46.87 -27.39 -30.19
N TYR A 486 -45.95 -26.45 -29.89
CA TYR A 486 -46.27 -25.06 -29.51
C TYR A 486 -47.38 -24.39 -30.36
N ARG A 487 -47.39 -24.60 -31.69
CA ARG A 487 -48.45 -24.04 -32.56
C ARG A 487 -49.85 -24.52 -32.19
N GLN A 488 -49.99 -25.79 -31.81
CA GLN A 488 -51.26 -26.38 -31.40
C GLN A 488 -51.70 -25.82 -30.04
N VAL A 489 -50.78 -25.80 -29.05
CA VAL A 489 -51.02 -25.22 -27.72
C VAL A 489 -51.46 -23.76 -27.85
N ARG A 490 -50.79 -22.96 -28.69
CA ARG A 490 -51.15 -21.57 -28.96
C ARG A 490 -52.57 -21.44 -29.52
N THR A 491 -52.97 -22.25 -30.51
CA THR A 491 -54.32 -22.21 -31.07
C THR A 491 -55.39 -22.61 -30.04
N VAL A 492 -55.07 -23.50 -29.10
CA VAL A 492 -55.96 -23.83 -27.97
C VAL A 492 -56.09 -22.65 -27.02
N VAL A 493 -54.99 -21.98 -26.64
CA VAL A 493 -55.02 -20.75 -25.82
C VAL A 493 -55.84 -19.64 -26.49
N GLU A 494 -55.62 -19.39 -27.78
CA GLU A 494 -56.34 -18.37 -28.57
C GLU A 494 -57.85 -18.66 -28.55
N ARG A 495 -58.26 -19.90 -28.83
CA ARG A 495 -59.68 -20.32 -28.78
C ARG A 495 -60.29 -20.20 -27.38
N LEU A 496 -59.58 -20.62 -26.34
CA LEU A 496 -60.09 -20.53 -24.97
C LEU A 496 -60.20 -19.06 -24.51
N PHE A 497 -59.31 -18.19 -24.97
CA PHE A 497 -59.38 -16.74 -24.73
C PHE A 497 -60.57 -16.10 -25.44
N GLU A 498 -60.80 -16.41 -26.72
CA GLU A 498 -62.00 -15.97 -27.46
C GLU A 498 -63.30 -16.42 -26.75
N GLN A 499 -63.38 -17.68 -26.35
CA GLN A 499 -64.52 -18.21 -25.60
C GLN A 499 -64.71 -17.57 -24.21
N ALA A 500 -63.62 -17.17 -23.55
CA ALA A 500 -63.70 -16.43 -22.29
C ALA A 500 -64.25 -15.00 -22.51
N LEU A 501 -63.86 -14.36 -23.62
CA LEU A 501 -64.36 -13.04 -24.02
C LEU A 501 -65.85 -13.09 -24.38
N GLU A 502 -66.27 -14.06 -25.21
CA GLU A 502 -67.69 -14.28 -25.53
C GLU A 502 -68.54 -14.55 -24.28
N ARG A 503 -67.99 -15.24 -23.27
CA ARG A 503 -68.67 -15.47 -21.99
C ARG A 503 -68.79 -14.22 -21.13
N LEU A 504 -67.83 -13.30 -21.21
CA LEU A 504 -67.90 -12.00 -20.55
C LEU A 504 -68.95 -11.11 -21.23
N ASP A 505 -68.99 -11.08 -22.56
CA ASP A 505 -69.99 -10.31 -23.33
C ASP A 505 -71.42 -10.86 -23.17
N ARG A 506 -71.57 -12.18 -22.96
CA ARG A 506 -72.87 -12.84 -22.68
C ARG A 506 -73.22 -12.97 -21.21
N ALA A 507 -72.29 -12.68 -20.29
CA ALA A 507 -72.64 -12.63 -18.88
C ALA A 507 -73.66 -11.50 -18.71
N PRO A 508 -74.78 -11.71 -18.00
CA PRO A 508 -75.64 -10.60 -17.64
C PRO A 508 -74.77 -9.61 -16.88
N GLN A 509 -74.64 -8.38 -17.39
CA GLN A 509 -74.09 -7.30 -16.58
C GLN A 509 -74.92 -7.30 -15.30
N LEU A 510 -74.26 -7.69 -14.19
CA LEU A 510 -74.82 -7.48 -12.87
C LEU A 510 -75.00 -5.98 -12.76
N ALA A 511 -76.26 -5.55 -12.96
CA ALA A 511 -76.70 -4.22 -12.66
C ALA A 511 -76.63 -4.07 -11.14
N LEU A 512 -75.39 -3.91 -10.65
CA LEU A 512 -75.11 -3.34 -9.37
C LEU A 512 -75.77 -1.96 -9.42
N PRO A 513 -76.90 -1.74 -8.73
CA PRO A 513 -77.47 -0.42 -8.69
C PRO A 513 -76.38 0.47 -8.08
N LEU A 514 -75.92 1.47 -8.83
CA LEU A 514 -74.91 2.41 -8.34
C LEU A 514 -75.54 3.19 -7.19
N THR A 515 -75.34 2.70 -5.97
CA THR A 515 -75.95 3.26 -4.78
C THR A 515 -75.28 4.60 -4.50
N GLN A 516 -75.91 5.70 -4.94
CA GLN A 516 -75.37 7.05 -4.73
C GLN A 516 -75.42 7.47 -3.25
N GLU A 517 -76.22 6.77 -2.44
CA GLU A 517 -76.36 6.99 -1.01
C GLU A 517 -75.95 5.73 -0.23
N HIS A 518 -74.84 5.82 0.50
CA HIS A 518 -74.38 4.79 1.43
C HIS A 518 -73.68 5.49 2.60
N PRO A 519 -73.76 5.02 3.86
CA PRO A 519 -73.11 5.67 5.01
C PRO A 519 -71.57 5.77 4.94
N MET A 520 -70.93 5.21 3.90
CA MET A 520 -69.49 5.42 3.60
C MET A 520 -69.24 6.32 2.38
N ILE A 521 -70.28 6.69 1.63
CA ILE A 521 -70.22 7.67 0.54
C ILE A 521 -70.55 9.02 1.16
N ARG A 522 -69.55 9.90 1.24
CA ARG A 522 -69.73 11.27 1.72
C ARG A 522 -70.61 12.06 0.75
N PRO A 523 -71.57 12.87 1.23
CA PRO A 523 -72.43 13.65 0.35
C PRO A 523 -71.60 14.68 -0.42
N ALA A 524 -72.00 14.97 -1.67
CA ALA A 524 -71.28 15.90 -2.54
C ALA A 524 -71.13 17.31 -1.92
N THR A 525 -72.04 17.71 -1.03
CA THR A 525 -72.00 18.96 -0.27
C THR A 525 -70.75 19.07 0.62
N GLU A 526 -70.34 17.98 1.27
CA GLU A 526 -69.16 17.94 2.13
C GLU A 526 -67.86 18.13 1.32
N TYR A 527 -67.86 17.68 0.05
CA TYR A 527 -66.75 17.94 -0.88
C TYR A 527 -66.73 19.40 -1.35
N SER A 528 -67.89 20.01 -1.67
CA SER A 528 -67.92 21.44 -1.99
C SER A 528 -67.49 22.31 -0.81
N GLU A 529 -67.94 22.01 0.41
CA GLU A 529 -67.51 22.72 1.61
C GLU A 529 -65.99 22.58 1.85
N LEU A 530 -65.42 21.40 1.60
CA LEU A 530 -63.98 21.17 1.71
C LEU A 530 -63.18 21.90 0.60
N PHE A 531 -63.72 21.99 -0.61
CA PHE A 531 -63.16 22.80 -1.70
C PHE A 531 -63.24 24.29 -1.41
N ASP A 532 -64.37 24.78 -0.89
CA ASP A 532 -64.56 26.19 -0.52
C ASP A 532 -63.67 26.58 0.66
N ALA A 533 -63.56 25.73 1.68
CA ALA A 533 -62.62 25.92 2.78
C ALA A 533 -61.16 25.92 2.29
N GLY A 534 -60.79 25.04 1.36
CA GLY A 534 -59.48 25.01 0.72
C GLY A 534 -59.19 26.24 -0.15
N ALA A 535 -60.20 26.75 -0.86
CA ALA A 535 -60.12 27.98 -1.65
C ALA A 535 -59.97 29.21 -0.75
N GLN A 536 -60.72 29.27 0.37
CA GLN A 536 -60.60 30.32 1.37
C GLN A 536 -59.24 30.27 2.07
N HIS A 537 -58.73 29.10 2.47
CA HIS A 537 -57.35 28.97 2.98
C HIS A 537 -56.30 29.39 1.95
N SER A 538 -56.50 29.10 0.67
CA SER A 538 -55.61 29.53 -0.42
C SER A 538 -55.68 31.05 -0.66
N ALA A 539 -56.83 31.69 -0.44
CA ALA A 539 -56.97 33.14 -0.50
C ALA A 539 -56.31 33.83 0.71
N THR A 540 -56.56 33.33 1.92
CA THR A 540 -56.00 33.88 3.16
C THR A 540 -54.48 33.76 3.22
N SER A 541 -53.92 32.61 2.82
CA SER A 541 -52.46 32.42 2.73
C SER A 541 -51.79 33.30 1.66
N ARG A 542 -52.49 33.62 0.57
CA ARG A 542 -52.00 34.61 -0.42
C ARG A 542 -52.01 36.04 0.14
N SER A 543 -52.99 36.41 0.97
CA SER A 543 -53.00 37.73 1.62
C SER A 543 -51.96 37.89 2.73
N SER A 544 -51.57 36.81 3.42
CA SER A 544 -50.56 36.88 4.49
C SER A 544 -49.11 36.93 3.98
N THR A 545 -48.86 36.69 2.68
CA THR A 545 -47.50 36.56 2.12
C THR A 545 -47.03 37.80 1.35
N THR A 546 -47.75 38.92 1.44
CA THR A 546 -47.40 40.21 0.78
C THR A 546 -47.21 41.37 1.76
N GLY A 547 -46.97 41.06 3.04
CA GLY A 547 -47.02 42.04 4.14
C GLY A 547 -45.91 41.95 5.18
N GLU A 548 -44.66 41.64 4.80
CA GLU A 548 -43.48 42.00 5.61
C GLU A 548 -42.30 42.34 4.69
N THR A 549 -41.63 43.45 4.99
CA THR A 549 -40.79 44.24 4.06
C THR A 549 -39.37 44.42 4.57
N VAL A 550 -38.46 44.75 3.61
CA VAL A 550 -37.12 45.36 3.78
C VAL A 550 -36.00 44.41 4.21
#